data_AF-A0A6A1WCZ8-F1
#
_entry.id   AF-A0A6A1WCZ8-F1
#
_cell.length_a   1.000
_cell.length_b   1.000
_cell.length_c   1.000
_cell.angle_alpha   90.00
_cell.angle_beta   90.00
_cell.angle_gamma   90.00
#
_symmetry.space_group_name_H-M   'P 1'
#
loop_
_entity.id
_entity.type
_entity.pdbx_description
1 polymer ?
#
loop_
_entity_poly.entity_id
_entity_poly.type
_entity_poly.pdbx_seq_one_letter_code
_entity_poly.pdbx_strand_id
1 'polypeptide(L)'
;MFENRVPHMLDGDYTPYSALDIFVKDLGIVARECSYRKVPLHIATIAHQLFLSGSAAGWGRQDDSGVVKVYETLTGVSVEGKLPLLKKEVVLQSLPPEWPLDPIDDIQSLNQKNSKTLVVLDDDPTGTQTVHDIEVLTEWTVESLTAQFRKNPKCFFILTNSRSLSSEKASALIEGICRNLCTAAKSIDGIGYTEADAAVKVLGEMDAWIICPFFLQGGRYTIEDIHYVADSDKLVPAGDTEFAKDAAFGYKSSNLREWVEEKTGGRIPANSVTSISIQLLRKGGPEAVFQHLCSLPKINHVSVSYHVDDLEATDKLIWETP
;
A
#
# COMPACT_ATOMS: atom_id res chain seq x y z
N MET A 1 28.20 4.91 -7.44
CA MET A 1 28.07 6.38 -7.24
C MET A 1 26.59 6.74 -7.05
N PHE A 2 25.71 6.51 -8.05
CA PHE A 2 24.27 6.78 -7.94
C PHE A 2 23.63 6.18 -6.67
N GLU A 3 23.74 4.87 -6.46
CA GLU A 3 23.24 4.12 -5.28
C GLU A 3 23.69 4.68 -3.92
N ASN A 4 24.80 5.43 -3.89
CA ASN A 4 25.34 5.99 -2.66
C ASN A 4 25.04 7.49 -2.49
N ARG A 5 25.00 8.26 -3.58
CA ARG A 5 24.76 9.72 -3.49
C ARG A 5 23.28 10.09 -3.54
N VAL A 6 22.44 9.29 -4.20
CA VAL A 6 21.00 9.56 -4.30
C VAL A 6 20.30 9.52 -2.92
N PRO A 7 20.58 8.55 -2.02
CA PRO A 7 20.07 8.62 -0.64
C PRO A 7 20.42 9.93 0.06
N HIS A 8 21.68 10.38 0.00
CA HIS A 8 22.11 11.65 0.63
C HIS A 8 21.35 12.87 0.08
N MET A 9 21.06 12.89 -1.24
CA MET A 9 20.23 13.94 -1.86
C MET A 9 18.80 13.91 -1.31
N LEU A 10 18.16 12.73 -1.31
CA LEU A 10 16.77 12.56 -0.90
C LEU A 10 16.54 12.79 0.61
N ASP A 11 17.51 12.39 1.44
CA ASP A 11 17.47 12.57 2.89
C ASP A 11 17.81 14.01 3.32
N GLY A 12 18.42 14.80 2.41
CA GLY A 12 18.92 16.15 2.70
C GLY A 12 20.14 16.19 3.63
N ASP A 13 20.76 15.04 3.92
CA ASP A 13 21.97 14.95 4.74
C ASP A 13 23.23 15.15 3.87
N TYR A 14 23.78 16.35 3.95
CA TYR A 14 25.01 16.73 3.26
C TYR A 14 26.25 16.67 4.16
N THR A 15 26.22 15.84 5.22
CA THR A 15 27.39 15.52 6.06
C THR A 15 28.51 14.92 5.17
N PRO A 16 29.70 15.53 5.11
CA PRO A 16 30.67 15.21 4.07
C PRO A 16 31.36 13.86 4.28
N TYR A 17 30.96 12.86 3.48
CA TYR A 17 31.76 11.64 3.26
C TYR A 17 32.82 11.88 2.18
N SER A 18 32.51 12.72 1.19
CA SER A 18 33.43 13.20 0.17
C SER A 18 33.06 14.64 -0.17
N ALA A 19 33.93 15.60 0.16
CA ALA A 19 33.59 17.01 0.01
C ALA A 19 33.45 17.46 -1.46
N LEU A 20 32.47 18.31 -1.75
CA LEU A 20 32.17 18.86 -3.07
C LEU A 20 33.41 19.50 -3.75
N ASP A 21 34.25 20.21 -2.98
CA ASP A 21 35.51 20.80 -3.47
C ASP A 21 36.55 19.76 -3.97
N ILE A 22 36.44 18.49 -3.58
CA ILE A 22 37.29 17.42 -4.14
C ILE A 22 37.04 17.29 -5.64
N PHE A 23 35.77 17.33 -6.07
CA PHE A 23 35.38 17.26 -7.48
C PHE A 23 35.77 18.53 -8.24
N VAL A 24 35.67 19.71 -7.62
CA VAL A 24 36.22 20.96 -8.18
C VAL A 24 37.72 20.82 -8.46
N LYS A 25 38.48 20.34 -7.48
CA LYS A 25 39.93 20.16 -7.57
C LYS A 25 40.30 19.10 -8.63
N ASP A 26 39.68 17.92 -8.61
CA ASP A 26 40.02 16.80 -9.50
C ASP A 26 39.56 17.03 -10.95
N LEU A 27 38.33 17.49 -11.18
CA LEU A 27 37.87 17.86 -12.53
C LEU A 27 38.64 19.08 -13.06
N GLY A 28 39.05 20.00 -12.20
CA GLY A 28 39.93 21.11 -12.56
C GLY A 28 41.33 20.67 -13.01
N ILE A 29 41.89 19.60 -12.45
CA ILE A 29 43.14 18.99 -12.92
C ILE A 29 42.93 18.38 -14.31
N VAL A 30 41.90 17.56 -14.48
CA VAL A 30 41.56 16.90 -15.75
C VAL A 30 41.31 17.92 -16.87
N ALA A 31 40.56 18.98 -16.58
CA ALA A 31 40.28 20.06 -17.54
C ALA A 31 41.55 20.80 -18.01
N ARG A 32 42.50 21.07 -17.11
CA ARG A 32 43.79 21.70 -17.47
C ARG A 32 44.64 20.79 -18.36
N GLU A 33 44.77 19.52 -18.00
CA GLU A 33 45.59 18.55 -18.76
C GLU A 33 45.01 18.28 -20.16
N CYS A 34 43.69 18.12 -20.26
CA CYS A 34 43.02 17.94 -21.55
C CYS A 34 43.08 19.21 -22.42
N SER A 35 42.99 20.41 -21.83
CA SER A 35 43.18 21.67 -22.55
C SER A 35 44.60 21.78 -23.12
N TYR A 36 45.63 21.44 -22.34
CA TYR A 36 47.02 21.39 -22.80
C TYR A 36 47.21 20.41 -23.98
N ARG A 37 46.55 19.25 -23.94
CA ARG A 37 46.59 18.23 -24.99
C ARG A 37 45.60 18.44 -26.15
N LYS A 38 44.79 19.50 -26.11
CA LYS A 38 43.69 19.78 -27.07
C LYS A 38 42.66 18.63 -27.18
N VAL A 39 42.39 17.94 -26.07
CA VAL A 39 41.39 16.87 -25.98
C VAL A 39 40.06 17.44 -25.46
N PRO A 40 38.92 17.24 -26.15
CA PRO A 40 37.62 17.76 -25.71
C PRO A 40 37.04 16.96 -24.54
N LEU A 41 36.32 17.66 -23.64
CA LEU A 41 35.71 17.10 -22.43
C LEU A 41 34.23 17.51 -22.30
N HIS A 42 33.38 17.00 -23.19
CA HIS A 42 31.98 17.42 -23.28
C HIS A 42 31.20 17.32 -21.95
N ILE A 43 31.17 16.14 -21.32
CA ILE A 43 30.42 15.94 -20.06
C ILE A 43 31.21 16.44 -18.84
N ALA A 44 32.52 16.15 -18.76
CA ALA A 44 33.33 16.51 -17.60
C ALA A 44 33.45 18.04 -17.40
N THR A 45 33.43 18.84 -18.47
CA THR A 45 33.41 20.30 -18.35
C THR A 45 32.09 20.80 -17.77
N ILE A 46 30.94 20.23 -18.19
CA ILE A 46 29.62 20.57 -17.65
C ILE A 46 29.55 20.20 -16.16
N ALA A 47 29.95 18.97 -15.81
CA ALA A 47 30.02 18.52 -14.42
C ALA A 47 30.90 19.46 -13.57
N HIS A 48 32.08 19.83 -14.07
CA HIS A 48 32.98 20.76 -13.39
C HIS A 48 32.36 22.14 -13.15
N GLN A 49 31.58 22.68 -14.10
CA GLN A 49 30.87 23.94 -13.89
C GLN A 49 29.80 23.83 -12.81
N LEU A 50 29.06 22.72 -12.74
CA LEU A 50 28.07 22.49 -11.67
C LEU A 50 28.74 22.42 -10.29
N PHE A 51 29.85 21.68 -10.16
CA PHE A 51 30.63 21.63 -8.91
C PHE A 51 31.22 23.00 -8.55
N LEU A 52 31.72 23.78 -9.53
CA LEU A 52 32.16 25.16 -9.31
C LEU A 52 31.02 26.06 -8.83
N SER A 53 29.81 25.94 -9.39
CA SER A 53 28.63 26.67 -8.94
C SER A 53 28.24 26.33 -7.50
N GLY A 54 28.24 25.04 -7.13
CA GLY A 54 27.95 24.60 -5.76
C GLY A 54 29.01 25.06 -4.75
N SER A 55 30.29 25.02 -5.13
CA SER A 55 31.39 25.57 -4.33
C SER A 55 31.25 27.08 -4.12
N ALA A 56 30.97 27.83 -5.19
CA ALA A 56 30.74 29.28 -5.14
C ALA A 56 29.49 29.67 -4.33
N ALA A 57 28.46 28.81 -4.26
CA ALA A 57 27.30 28.94 -3.39
C ALA A 57 27.60 28.62 -1.90
N GLY A 58 28.84 28.31 -1.55
CA GLY A 58 29.30 28.03 -0.18
C GLY A 58 29.20 26.56 0.23
N TRP A 59 28.86 25.64 -0.68
CA TRP A 59 28.67 24.22 -0.37
C TRP A 59 29.94 23.37 -0.59
N GLY A 60 31.10 23.98 -0.88
CA GLY A 60 32.36 23.27 -1.16
C GLY A 60 32.81 22.27 -0.08
N ARG A 61 32.42 22.50 1.18
CA ARG A 61 32.68 21.62 2.34
C ARG A 61 31.58 20.62 2.66
N GLN A 62 30.46 20.65 1.95
CA GLN A 62 29.37 19.67 2.07
C GLN A 62 29.70 18.42 1.26
N ASP A 63 28.97 17.32 1.48
CA ASP A 63 29.08 16.13 0.63
C ASP A 63 28.88 16.46 -0.85
N ASP A 64 29.56 15.75 -1.74
CA ASP A 64 29.55 16.01 -3.18
C ASP A 64 28.15 15.80 -3.82
N SER A 65 27.29 15.02 -3.16
CA SER A 65 25.84 14.93 -3.43
C SER A 65 25.13 16.29 -3.36
N GLY A 66 25.64 17.22 -2.55
CA GLY A 66 25.17 18.62 -2.44
C GLY A 66 25.26 19.44 -3.72
N VAL A 67 25.86 18.92 -4.80
CA VAL A 67 25.71 19.47 -6.15
C VAL A 67 24.26 19.48 -6.64
N VAL A 68 23.38 18.62 -6.09
CA VAL A 68 21.93 18.61 -6.40
C VAL A 68 21.28 19.97 -6.15
N LYS A 69 21.74 20.68 -5.11
CA LYS A 69 21.24 21.99 -4.67
C LYS A 69 21.43 23.10 -5.72
N VAL A 70 22.34 22.90 -6.68
CA VAL A 70 22.49 23.79 -7.85
C VAL A 70 21.22 23.71 -8.71
N TYR A 71 20.68 22.52 -8.94
CA TYR A 71 19.44 22.32 -9.70
C TYR A 71 18.22 22.81 -8.92
N GLU A 72 18.17 22.56 -7.60
CA GLU A 72 17.09 23.08 -6.74
C GLU A 72 17.04 24.61 -6.79
N THR A 73 18.19 25.27 -6.68
CA THR A 73 18.30 26.73 -6.77
C THR A 73 17.91 27.28 -8.14
N LEU A 74 18.20 26.54 -9.22
CA LEU A 74 17.86 26.93 -10.60
C LEU A 74 16.39 26.71 -10.95
N THR A 75 15.71 25.75 -10.32
CA THR A 75 14.35 25.33 -10.67
C THR A 75 13.28 25.76 -9.66
N GLY A 76 13.67 26.02 -8.40
CA GLY A 76 12.74 26.18 -7.28
C GLY A 76 12.08 24.88 -6.81
N VAL A 77 12.53 23.72 -7.32
CA VAL A 77 12.01 22.39 -6.97
C VAL A 77 12.99 21.72 -6.00
N SER A 78 12.50 21.30 -4.84
CA SER A 78 13.27 20.53 -3.85
C SER A 78 13.42 19.07 -4.28
N VAL A 79 14.59 18.48 -4.09
CA VAL A 79 14.84 17.04 -4.33
C VAL A 79 14.84 16.33 -2.97
N GLU A 80 13.64 15.98 -2.51
CA GLU A 80 13.42 15.30 -1.23
C GLU A 80 12.88 13.88 -1.46
N GLY A 81 13.20 12.96 -0.56
CA GLY A 81 12.61 11.61 -0.50
C GLY A 81 11.15 11.59 -0.03
N LYS A 82 10.60 12.76 0.33
CA LYS A 82 9.21 12.92 0.75
C LYS A 82 8.33 13.23 -0.45
N LEU A 83 7.19 12.55 -0.52
CA LEU A 83 6.15 12.88 -1.48
C LEU A 83 5.65 14.31 -1.19
N PRO A 84 5.47 15.16 -2.21
CA PRO A 84 4.97 16.51 -2.01
C PRO A 84 3.57 16.47 -1.39
N LEU A 85 3.23 17.45 -0.53
CA LEU A 85 1.88 17.58 0.01
C LEU A 85 0.91 17.95 -1.13
N LEU A 86 0.20 16.94 -1.63
CA LEU A 86 -0.72 17.09 -2.75
C LEU A 86 -2.05 17.70 -2.28
N LYS A 87 -2.56 18.67 -3.03
CA LYS A 87 -3.94 19.14 -2.84
C LYS A 87 -4.90 18.07 -3.32
N LYS A 88 -5.76 17.58 -2.42
CA LYS A 88 -6.75 16.52 -2.65
C LYS A 88 -7.51 16.74 -3.95
N GLU A 89 -8.13 17.91 -4.10
CA GLU A 89 -8.91 18.27 -5.29
C GLU A 89 -8.13 18.14 -6.60
N VAL A 90 -6.87 18.59 -6.62
CA VAL A 90 -6.01 18.53 -7.82
C VAL A 90 -5.66 17.10 -8.18
N VAL A 91 -5.44 16.24 -7.17
CA VAL A 91 -5.22 14.80 -7.40
C VAL A 91 -6.48 14.15 -7.94
N LEU A 92 -7.62 14.33 -7.27
CA LEU A 92 -8.88 13.69 -7.69
C LEU A 92 -9.30 14.10 -9.10
N GLN A 93 -9.16 15.38 -9.47
CA GLN A 93 -9.40 15.88 -10.84
C GLN A 93 -8.41 15.34 -11.90
N SER A 94 -7.25 14.82 -11.49
CA SER A 94 -6.27 14.21 -12.40
C SER A 94 -6.50 12.72 -12.66
N LEU A 95 -7.37 12.08 -11.88
CA LEU A 95 -7.72 10.66 -12.04
C LEU A 95 -8.62 10.47 -13.28
N PRO A 96 -8.70 9.25 -13.84
CA PRO A 96 -9.74 8.91 -14.80
C PRO A 96 -11.14 9.18 -14.22
N PRO A 97 -12.17 9.46 -15.04
CA PRO A 97 -13.54 9.52 -14.55
C PRO A 97 -13.96 8.16 -13.94
N GLU A 98 -14.81 8.18 -12.91
CA GLU A 98 -15.37 6.97 -12.27
C GLU A 98 -15.98 5.99 -13.29
N TRP A 99 -16.09 4.72 -12.87
CA TRP A 99 -16.78 3.73 -13.68
C TRP A 99 -18.27 4.11 -13.79
N PRO A 100 -18.84 4.25 -15.01
CA PRO A 100 -20.12 4.94 -15.19
C PRO A 100 -21.36 4.09 -14.84
N LEU A 101 -21.18 2.87 -14.35
CA LEU A 101 -22.26 1.95 -13.98
C LEU A 101 -22.14 1.60 -12.50
N ASP A 102 -23.16 1.99 -11.73
CA ASP A 102 -23.42 1.50 -10.39
C ASP A 102 -23.58 -0.05 -10.44
N PRO A 103 -22.73 -0.82 -9.74
CA PRO A 103 -22.78 -2.27 -9.75
C PRO A 103 -23.59 -2.86 -8.57
N ILE A 104 -24.26 -2.06 -7.74
CA ILE A 104 -25.09 -2.54 -6.61
C ILE A 104 -26.11 -3.57 -7.09
N ASP A 105 -26.83 -3.31 -8.19
CA ASP A 105 -27.86 -4.23 -8.72
C ASP A 105 -27.26 -5.58 -9.14
N ASP A 106 -26.03 -5.58 -9.67
CA ASP A 106 -25.28 -6.77 -10.03
C ASP A 106 -24.82 -7.54 -8.78
N ILE A 107 -24.28 -6.84 -7.77
CA ILE A 107 -23.88 -7.42 -6.48
C ILE A 107 -25.08 -8.05 -5.78
N GLN A 108 -26.22 -7.35 -5.73
CA GLN A 108 -27.46 -7.87 -5.16
C GLN A 108 -27.94 -9.12 -5.91
N SER A 109 -27.85 -9.11 -7.26
CA SER A 109 -28.20 -10.25 -8.10
C SER A 109 -27.28 -11.47 -7.90
N LEU A 110 -25.99 -11.26 -7.65
CA LEU A 110 -25.04 -12.33 -7.26
C LEU A 110 -25.34 -12.84 -5.85
N ASN A 111 -25.56 -11.94 -4.88
CA ASN A 111 -25.89 -12.24 -3.49
C ASN A 111 -27.29 -12.86 -3.29
N GLN A 112 -28.11 -12.97 -4.35
CA GLN A 112 -29.33 -13.78 -4.37
C GLN A 112 -29.09 -15.20 -4.91
N LYS A 113 -28.05 -15.40 -5.74
CA LYS A 113 -27.69 -16.70 -6.33
C LYS A 113 -26.65 -17.45 -5.51
N ASN A 114 -25.80 -16.73 -4.78
CA ASN A 114 -24.77 -17.30 -3.91
C ASN A 114 -25.37 -17.76 -2.58
N SER A 115 -25.02 -18.97 -2.13
CA SER A 115 -25.43 -19.56 -0.85
C SER A 115 -24.30 -19.58 0.21
N LYS A 116 -23.14 -18.99 -0.09
CA LYS A 116 -22.03 -18.86 0.87
C LYS A 116 -22.36 -17.77 1.90
N THR A 117 -22.08 -18.03 3.18
CA THR A 117 -22.11 -17.03 4.26
C THR A 117 -20.76 -16.32 4.35
N LEU A 118 -20.78 -14.98 4.33
CA LEU A 118 -19.61 -14.18 4.68
C LEU A 118 -19.41 -14.13 6.20
N VAL A 119 -18.17 -14.32 6.66
CA VAL A 119 -17.80 -14.17 8.07
C VAL A 119 -16.70 -13.13 8.17
N VAL A 120 -16.98 -12.01 8.84
CA VAL A 120 -16.03 -10.91 9.01
C VAL A 120 -15.37 -11.04 10.38
N LEU A 121 -14.04 -11.07 10.43
CA LEU A 121 -13.28 -11.02 11.67
C LEU A 121 -12.84 -9.57 11.91
N ASP A 122 -13.49 -8.89 12.86
CA ASP A 122 -13.20 -7.49 13.18
C ASP A 122 -12.16 -7.41 14.31
N ASP A 123 -11.09 -6.62 14.11
CA ASP A 123 -9.99 -6.49 15.06
C ASP A 123 -10.29 -5.50 16.20
N ASP A 124 -11.32 -4.67 16.05
CA ASP A 124 -11.65 -3.56 16.95
C ASP A 124 -13.11 -3.11 16.79
N PRO A 125 -13.85 -2.78 17.87
CA PRO A 125 -15.27 -2.43 17.80
C PRO A 125 -15.65 -1.22 16.93
N THR A 126 -14.70 -0.46 16.36
CA THR A 126 -15.04 0.66 15.45
C THR A 126 -15.52 0.20 14.07
N GLY A 127 -15.06 -0.95 13.56
CA GLY A 127 -15.49 -1.47 12.25
C GLY A 127 -16.99 -1.77 12.22
N THR A 128 -17.46 -2.55 13.20
CA THR A 128 -18.89 -2.87 13.42
C THR A 128 -19.84 -1.67 13.52
N GLN A 129 -19.36 -0.45 13.79
CA GLN A 129 -20.21 0.75 13.89
C GLN A 129 -20.57 1.36 12.51
N THR A 130 -19.91 0.91 11.45
CA THR A 130 -20.14 1.41 10.07
C THR A 130 -21.20 0.60 9.31
N VAL A 131 -21.66 -0.52 9.88
CA VAL A 131 -22.62 -1.45 9.29
C VAL A 131 -23.95 -1.46 10.06
N HIS A 132 -25.04 -1.87 9.41
CA HIS A 132 -26.38 -1.96 9.99
C HIS A 132 -27.03 -3.32 9.68
N ASP A 133 -28.04 -3.68 10.47
CA ASP A 133 -28.84 -4.92 10.33
C ASP A 133 -28.02 -6.22 10.20
N ILE A 134 -26.89 -6.29 10.91
CA ILE A 134 -25.98 -7.43 10.93
C ILE A 134 -25.70 -7.91 12.34
N GLU A 135 -25.59 -9.23 12.50
CA GLU A 135 -25.28 -9.82 13.81
C GLU A 135 -23.78 -9.79 14.09
N VAL A 136 -23.42 -9.32 15.29
CA VAL A 136 -22.05 -9.25 15.79
C VAL A 136 -21.91 -10.25 16.95
N LEU A 137 -21.07 -11.25 16.78
CA LEU A 137 -20.74 -12.21 17.82
C LEU A 137 -19.53 -11.73 18.63
N THR A 138 -19.67 -11.71 19.95
CA THR A 138 -18.57 -11.45 20.91
C THR A 138 -17.97 -12.76 21.47
N GLU A 139 -18.43 -13.91 20.98
CA GLU A 139 -17.95 -15.25 21.33
C GLU A 139 -17.97 -16.15 20.10
N TRP A 140 -17.08 -17.14 20.05
CA TRP A 140 -16.85 -18.00 18.89
C TRP A 140 -16.69 -19.48 19.30
N THR A 141 -17.53 -19.92 20.24
CA THR A 141 -17.68 -21.35 20.56
C THR A 141 -18.28 -22.09 19.36
N VAL A 142 -18.04 -23.40 19.25
CA VAL A 142 -18.62 -24.20 18.15
C VAL A 142 -20.14 -24.17 18.23
N GLU A 143 -20.71 -24.17 19.42
CA GLU A 143 -22.13 -24.12 19.71
C GLU A 143 -22.76 -22.82 19.20
N SER A 144 -22.19 -21.66 19.54
CA SER A 144 -22.73 -20.35 19.16
C SER A 144 -22.55 -20.08 17.66
N LEU A 145 -21.42 -20.49 17.06
CA LEU A 145 -21.22 -20.44 15.62
C LEU A 145 -22.19 -21.36 14.86
N THR A 146 -22.47 -22.55 15.39
CA THR A 146 -23.46 -23.48 14.81
C THR A 146 -24.88 -22.91 14.92
N ALA A 147 -25.23 -22.28 16.05
CA ALA A 147 -26.49 -21.57 16.20
C ALA A 147 -26.62 -20.39 15.23
N GLN A 148 -25.51 -19.67 14.97
CA GLN A 148 -25.45 -18.59 14.00
C GLN A 148 -25.68 -19.07 12.56
N PHE A 149 -24.90 -20.06 12.11
CA PHE A 149 -25.05 -20.63 10.76
C PHE A 149 -26.46 -21.22 10.51
N ARG A 150 -27.12 -21.79 11.54
CA ARG A 150 -28.51 -22.28 11.43
C ARG A 150 -29.56 -21.20 11.13
N LYS A 151 -29.25 -19.91 11.35
CA LYS A 151 -30.12 -18.79 10.92
C LYS A 151 -30.04 -18.53 9.41
N ASN A 152 -29.15 -19.22 8.70
CA ASN A 152 -28.79 -18.99 7.30
C ASN A 152 -28.42 -17.51 7.01
N PRO A 153 -27.49 -16.89 7.78
CA PRO A 153 -27.12 -15.50 7.59
C PRO A 153 -26.33 -15.33 6.29
N LYS A 154 -26.58 -14.23 5.56
CA LYS A 154 -25.75 -13.83 4.42
C LYS A 154 -24.35 -13.38 4.88
N CYS A 155 -24.31 -12.64 5.98
CA CYS A 155 -23.08 -12.17 6.60
C CYS A 155 -23.25 -12.10 8.12
N PHE A 156 -22.19 -12.31 8.89
CA PHE A 156 -22.11 -11.93 10.30
C PHE A 156 -20.67 -11.56 10.69
N PHE A 157 -20.54 -10.79 11.76
CA PHE A 157 -19.25 -10.33 12.29
C PHE A 157 -18.86 -11.15 13.53
N ILE A 158 -17.56 -11.38 13.73
CA ILE A 158 -16.97 -11.83 14.98
C ILE A 158 -16.05 -10.72 15.47
N LEU A 159 -16.41 -10.08 16.58
CA LEU A 159 -15.59 -9.06 17.20
C LEU A 159 -14.46 -9.72 18.00
N THR A 160 -13.26 -9.73 17.43
CA THR A 160 -12.09 -10.41 18.01
C THR A 160 -11.38 -9.54 19.05
N ASN A 161 -11.48 -8.20 18.94
CA ASN A 161 -10.71 -7.22 19.71
C ASN A 161 -9.19 -7.52 19.70
N SER A 162 -8.71 -8.07 18.58
CA SER A 162 -7.36 -8.58 18.44
C SER A 162 -6.30 -7.50 18.20
N ARG A 163 -6.70 -6.26 17.89
CA ARG A 163 -5.77 -5.16 17.57
C ARG A 163 -4.62 -5.05 18.57
N SER A 164 -4.93 -4.97 19.88
CA SER A 164 -3.93 -4.81 20.96
C SER A 164 -3.03 -6.03 21.24
N LEU A 165 -3.20 -7.15 20.53
CA LEU A 165 -2.43 -8.37 20.75
C LEU A 165 -1.09 -8.34 20.02
N SER A 166 -0.10 -9.09 20.52
CA SER A 166 1.11 -9.36 19.75
C SER A 166 0.79 -10.26 18.55
N SER A 167 1.61 -10.21 17.51
CA SER A 167 1.41 -10.99 16.26
C SER A 167 1.18 -12.48 16.53
N GLU A 168 1.89 -13.07 17.49
CA GLU A 168 1.76 -14.48 17.88
C GLU A 168 0.40 -14.77 18.54
N LYS A 169 -0.07 -13.85 19.39
CA LYS A 169 -1.37 -13.97 20.09
C LYS A 169 -2.54 -13.74 19.14
N ALA A 170 -2.44 -12.74 18.26
CA ALA A 170 -3.44 -12.49 17.21
C ALA A 170 -3.54 -13.70 16.26
N SER A 171 -2.40 -14.23 15.80
CA SER A 171 -2.34 -15.44 14.97
C SER A 171 -3.00 -16.64 15.66
N ALA A 172 -2.63 -16.93 16.91
CA ALA A 172 -3.19 -18.04 17.67
C ALA A 172 -4.70 -17.90 17.94
N LEU A 173 -5.19 -16.67 18.13
CA LEU A 173 -6.61 -16.36 18.28
C LEU A 173 -7.38 -16.64 16.98
N ILE A 174 -6.91 -16.11 15.85
CA ILE A 174 -7.55 -16.30 14.54
C ILE A 174 -7.49 -17.77 14.12
N GLU A 175 -6.36 -18.48 14.33
CA GLU A 175 -6.25 -19.94 14.14
C GLU A 175 -7.32 -20.71 14.95
N GLY A 176 -7.61 -20.26 16.18
CA GLY A 176 -8.66 -20.82 17.03
C GLY A 176 -10.07 -20.55 16.50
N ILE A 177 -10.35 -19.32 16.07
CA ILE A 177 -11.63 -18.91 15.48
C ILE A 177 -11.89 -19.72 14.19
N CYS A 178 -10.91 -19.79 13.28
CA CYS A 178 -11.02 -20.54 12.03
C CYS A 178 -11.28 -22.05 12.26
N ARG A 179 -10.65 -22.65 13.29
CA ARG A 179 -10.90 -24.04 13.67
C ARG A 179 -12.33 -24.26 14.15
N ASN A 180 -12.86 -23.34 14.95
CA ASN A 180 -14.22 -23.43 15.46
C ASN A 180 -15.26 -23.19 14.35
N LEU A 181 -15.01 -22.22 13.45
CA LEU A 181 -15.83 -21.97 12.25
C LEU A 181 -15.89 -23.20 11.34
N CYS A 182 -14.74 -23.81 11.03
CA CYS A 182 -14.66 -25.03 10.23
C CYS A 182 -15.42 -26.21 10.88
N THR A 183 -15.36 -26.32 12.21
CA THR A 183 -16.09 -27.36 12.96
C THR A 183 -17.60 -27.11 12.95
N ALA A 184 -18.03 -25.85 13.15
CA ALA A 184 -19.43 -25.45 13.14
C ALA A 184 -20.06 -25.60 11.74
N ALA A 185 -19.38 -25.14 10.69
CA ALA A 185 -19.82 -25.28 9.30
C ALA A 185 -19.99 -26.76 8.91
N LYS A 186 -19.03 -27.64 9.26
CA LYS A 186 -19.13 -29.10 9.02
C LYS A 186 -20.27 -29.78 9.78
N SER A 187 -20.83 -29.16 10.82
CA SER A 187 -21.97 -29.69 11.57
C SER A 187 -23.34 -29.35 10.93
N ILE A 188 -23.33 -28.60 9.83
CA ILE A 188 -24.51 -28.15 9.09
C ILE A 188 -24.31 -28.54 7.61
N ASP A 189 -25.08 -29.51 7.13
CA ASP A 189 -25.02 -29.94 5.74
C ASP A 189 -25.24 -28.73 4.79
N GLY A 190 -24.27 -28.48 3.91
CA GLY A 190 -24.35 -27.49 2.82
C GLY A 190 -23.52 -26.22 2.97
N ILE A 191 -22.80 -25.99 4.08
CA ILE A 191 -21.99 -24.76 4.27
C ILE A 191 -20.50 -25.03 3.98
N GLY A 192 -20.01 -24.49 2.86
CA GLY A 192 -18.57 -24.35 2.58
C GLY A 192 -18.01 -23.01 3.11
N TYR A 193 -16.78 -23.01 3.64
CA TYR A 193 -16.17 -21.87 4.33
C TYR A 193 -14.76 -21.52 3.80
N THR A 194 -14.49 -20.21 3.66
CA THR A 194 -13.25 -19.53 3.22
C THR A 194 -13.31 -18.05 3.66
N GLU A 195 -12.25 -17.30 4.00
CA GLU A 195 -10.86 -17.58 4.44
C GLU A 195 -10.22 -16.24 4.92
N ALA A 196 -9.21 -16.23 5.80
CA ALA A 196 -8.43 -15.01 6.19
C ALA A 196 -7.16 -15.30 7.05
N ASP A 197 -6.00 -14.84 6.59
CA ASP A 197 -4.57 -15.15 6.89
C ASP A 197 -4.18 -16.21 7.95
N ALA A 198 -4.58 -16.12 9.23
CA ALA A 198 -4.29 -17.20 10.18
C ALA A 198 -5.13 -18.46 9.93
N ALA A 199 -6.14 -18.33 9.06
CA ALA A 199 -6.80 -19.41 8.37
C ALA A 199 -5.84 -20.32 7.58
N VAL A 200 -4.78 -19.81 6.93
CA VAL A 200 -3.93 -20.59 6.00
C VAL A 200 -3.37 -21.87 6.63
N LYS A 201 -2.93 -21.80 7.89
CA LYS A 201 -2.42 -22.97 8.65
C LYS A 201 -3.49 -24.00 9.03
N VAL A 202 -4.77 -23.62 8.99
CA VAL A 202 -5.92 -24.38 9.50
C VAL A 202 -6.87 -24.80 8.37
N LEU A 203 -6.85 -24.09 7.23
CA LEU A 203 -7.88 -24.14 6.19
C LEU A 203 -7.32 -24.37 4.76
N GLY A 204 -6.10 -23.91 4.42
CA GLY A 204 -5.43 -24.29 3.16
C GLY A 204 -4.54 -23.21 2.54
N GLU A 205 -4.04 -23.45 1.33
CA GLU A 205 -3.42 -22.41 0.50
C GLU A 205 -4.52 -21.61 -0.22
N MET A 206 -4.45 -20.27 -0.20
CA MET A 206 -5.30 -19.38 -0.99
C MET A 206 -4.60 -18.93 -2.27
N ASP A 207 -5.37 -18.77 -3.35
CA ASP A 207 -4.86 -18.29 -4.63
C ASP A 207 -4.38 -16.83 -4.57
N ALA A 208 -5.07 -15.97 -3.80
CA ALA A 208 -4.73 -14.56 -3.66
C ALA A 208 -5.21 -13.94 -2.33
N TRP A 209 -4.57 -12.83 -1.93
CA TRP A 209 -4.96 -11.95 -0.84
C TRP A 209 -5.33 -10.58 -1.42
N ILE A 210 -6.40 -9.93 -0.96
CA ILE A 210 -6.73 -8.56 -1.38
C ILE A 210 -6.57 -7.59 -0.21
N ILE A 211 -5.76 -6.56 -0.40
CA ILE A 211 -5.58 -5.47 0.57
C ILE A 211 -6.21 -4.20 -0.01
N CYS A 212 -7.25 -3.71 0.67
CA CYS A 212 -8.01 -2.52 0.27
C CYS A 212 -8.30 -1.63 1.50
N PRO A 213 -7.35 -0.81 1.96
CA PRO A 213 -7.51 0.05 3.14
C PRO A 213 -8.27 1.36 2.84
N PHE A 214 -8.90 1.48 1.68
CA PHE A 214 -9.71 2.65 1.31
C PHE A 214 -10.91 2.81 2.24
N PHE A 215 -11.16 4.05 2.68
CA PHE A 215 -12.33 4.39 3.49
C PHE A 215 -12.64 5.89 3.34
N LEU A 216 -13.55 6.22 2.43
CA LEU A 216 -13.90 7.58 2.06
C LEU A 216 -14.27 8.46 3.26
N GLN A 217 -15.15 7.95 4.13
CA GLN A 217 -15.69 8.68 5.28
C GLN A 217 -14.61 8.95 6.34
N GLY A 218 -13.60 8.09 6.45
CA GLY A 218 -12.40 8.31 7.27
C GLY A 218 -11.28 9.08 6.54
N GLY A 219 -11.55 9.60 5.35
CA GLY A 219 -10.57 10.32 4.54
C GLY A 219 -9.36 9.46 4.15
N ARG A 220 -9.54 8.17 3.93
CA ARG A 220 -8.47 7.21 3.57
C ARG A 220 -8.53 6.89 2.08
N TYR A 221 -7.48 7.23 1.35
CA TYR A 221 -7.39 7.11 -0.11
C TYR A 221 -6.22 6.23 -0.52
N THR A 222 -6.33 5.46 -1.60
CA THR A 222 -5.21 4.69 -2.15
C THR A 222 -5.02 5.03 -3.63
N ILE A 223 -3.89 5.66 -3.97
CA ILE A 223 -3.62 6.25 -5.29
C ILE A 223 -2.17 5.93 -5.66
N GLU A 224 -1.96 5.30 -6.83
CA GLU A 224 -0.64 4.84 -7.32
C GLU A 224 0.16 4.05 -6.27
N ASP A 225 -0.46 2.97 -5.76
CA ASP A 225 -0.01 2.12 -4.65
C ASP A 225 0.20 2.82 -3.30
N ILE A 226 0.13 4.15 -3.22
CA ILE A 226 0.36 4.93 -2.01
C ILE A 226 -0.97 5.14 -1.26
N HIS A 227 -0.97 4.81 0.03
CA HIS A 227 -2.07 5.11 0.93
C HIS A 227 -1.90 6.51 1.53
N TYR A 228 -2.99 7.26 1.58
CA TYR A 228 -3.05 8.64 2.05
C TYR A 228 -4.13 8.83 3.10
N VAL A 229 -3.83 9.67 4.08
CA VAL A 229 -4.78 10.28 5.01
C VAL A 229 -5.08 11.70 4.54
N ALA A 230 -6.34 12.03 4.34
CA ALA A 230 -6.76 13.39 4.07
C ALA A 230 -6.73 14.24 5.35
N ASP A 231 -5.87 15.26 5.36
CA ASP A 231 -5.98 16.40 6.27
C ASP A 231 -6.58 17.56 5.48
N SER A 232 -7.84 17.87 5.76
CA SER A 232 -8.55 19.02 5.18
C SER A 232 -8.56 19.01 3.64
N ASP A 233 -7.78 19.87 2.99
CA ASP A 233 -7.63 19.99 1.54
C ASP A 233 -6.42 19.23 0.97
N LYS A 234 -5.66 18.49 1.80
CA LYS A 234 -4.41 17.81 1.44
C LYS A 234 -4.52 16.30 1.59
N LEU A 235 -3.71 15.57 0.82
CA LEU A 235 -3.43 14.16 1.02
C LEU A 235 -2.03 14.03 1.63
N VAL A 236 -1.96 13.46 2.82
CA VAL A 236 -0.72 13.17 3.56
C VAL A 236 -0.41 11.68 3.41
N PRO A 237 0.77 11.27 2.92
CA PRO A 237 1.14 9.86 2.85
C PRO A 237 1.03 9.20 4.22
N ALA A 238 0.47 7.98 4.29
CA ALA A 238 0.12 7.35 5.56
C ALA A 238 1.33 7.22 6.52
N GLY A 239 2.51 6.91 6.00
CA GLY A 239 3.79 6.82 6.72
C GLY A 239 4.30 8.14 7.32
N ASP A 240 3.84 9.29 6.82
CA ASP A 240 4.22 10.62 7.36
C ASP A 240 3.32 11.07 8.52
N THR A 241 2.16 10.43 8.70
CA THR A 241 1.14 10.78 9.71
C THR A 241 1.57 10.47 11.15
N GLU A 242 0.75 10.86 12.13
CA GLU A 242 0.86 10.41 13.52
C GLU A 242 0.55 8.91 13.68
N PHE A 243 -0.31 8.32 12.84
CA PHE A 243 -0.68 6.89 12.91
C PHE A 243 0.52 5.97 12.63
N ALA A 244 1.40 6.38 11.71
CA ALA A 244 2.66 5.70 11.41
C ALA A 244 3.64 5.66 12.61
N LYS A 245 3.49 6.58 13.56
CA LYS A 245 4.36 6.74 14.74
C LYS A 245 3.83 6.02 15.99
N ASP A 246 2.74 5.26 15.84
CA ASP A 246 2.18 4.48 16.95
C ASP A 246 3.18 3.43 17.49
N ALA A 247 3.25 3.28 18.81
CA ALA A 247 4.24 2.44 19.46
C ALA A 247 3.98 0.92 19.34
N ALA A 248 2.75 0.52 18.99
CA ALA A 248 2.35 -0.88 18.81
C ALA A 248 2.13 -1.22 17.32
N PHE A 249 1.57 -0.30 16.54
CA PHE A 249 1.13 -0.52 15.15
C PHE A 249 1.94 0.21 14.09
N GLY A 250 2.90 1.04 14.51
CA GLY A 250 3.68 1.91 13.65
C GLY A 250 4.25 1.24 12.39
N TYR A 251 4.35 2.04 11.34
CA TYR A 251 4.78 1.61 10.02
C TYR A 251 5.53 2.77 9.34
N LYS A 252 6.38 2.46 8.36
CA LYS A 252 7.18 3.48 7.66
C LYS A 252 6.69 3.72 6.24
N SER A 253 6.45 2.67 5.46
CA SER A 253 6.06 2.90 4.07
C SER A 253 4.60 3.35 3.95
N SER A 254 4.39 4.30 3.05
CA SER A 254 3.06 4.70 2.57
C SER A 254 2.66 3.91 1.32
N ASN A 255 3.62 3.31 0.60
CA ASN A 255 3.34 2.42 -0.52
C ASN A 255 2.90 1.07 0.03
N LEU A 256 1.71 0.60 -0.34
CA LEU A 256 1.11 -0.60 0.24
C LEU A 256 1.88 -1.89 -0.09
N ARG A 257 2.66 -1.92 -1.18
CA ARG A 257 3.49 -3.07 -1.56
C ARG A 257 4.73 -3.16 -0.69
N GLU A 258 5.38 -2.03 -0.45
CA GLU A 258 6.48 -1.91 0.51
C GLU A 258 6.00 -2.11 1.95
N TRP A 259 4.79 -1.66 2.29
CA TRP A 259 4.17 -1.89 3.59
C TRP A 259 3.90 -3.39 3.84
N VAL A 260 3.49 -4.14 2.82
CA VAL A 260 3.40 -5.61 2.88
C VAL A 260 4.78 -6.22 3.13
N GLU A 261 5.82 -5.76 2.45
CA GLU A 261 7.19 -6.23 2.69
C GLU A 261 7.66 -5.91 4.12
N GLU A 262 7.39 -4.69 4.61
CA GLU A 262 7.68 -4.23 5.96
C GLU A 262 6.98 -5.10 7.02
N LYS A 263 5.65 -5.25 6.92
CA LYS A 263 4.85 -6.01 7.90
C LYS A 263 5.08 -7.52 7.83
N THR A 264 5.52 -8.05 6.68
CA THR A 264 5.90 -9.48 6.56
C THR A 264 7.36 -9.76 6.92
N GLY A 265 8.17 -8.73 7.16
CA GLY A 265 9.59 -8.85 7.48
C GLY A 265 10.45 -9.31 6.30
N GLY A 266 10.12 -8.86 5.08
CA GLY A 266 10.80 -9.26 3.84
C GLY A 266 10.34 -10.60 3.24
N ARG A 267 9.40 -11.29 3.89
CA ARG A 267 8.89 -12.61 3.44
C ARG A 267 8.03 -12.53 2.18
N ILE A 268 7.31 -11.42 1.97
CA ILE A 268 6.63 -11.11 0.72
C ILE A 268 7.27 -9.82 0.17
N PRO A 269 8.16 -9.89 -0.83
CA PRO A 269 8.82 -8.70 -1.37
C PRO A 269 7.82 -7.81 -2.14
N ALA A 270 8.01 -6.49 -2.09
CA ALA A 270 7.10 -5.52 -2.72
C ALA A 270 6.93 -5.73 -4.24
N ASN A 271 7.93 -6.32 -4.88
CA ASN A 271 7.89 -6.65 -6.31
C ASN A 271 7.01 -7.87 -6.65
N SER A 272 6.69 -8.76 -5.70
CA SER A 272 5.75 -9.87 -5.91
C SER A 272 4.30 -9.52 -5.56
N VAL A 273 4.09 -8.44 -4.80
CA VAL A 273 2.77 -7.85 -4.56
C VAL A 273 2.24 -7.30 -5.89
N THR A 274 1.03 -7.67 -6.29
CA THR A 274 0.37 -7.18 -7.50
C THR A 274 -0.53 -5.99 -7.16
N SER A 275 -0.90 -5.19 -8.16
CA SER A 275 -1.44 -3.84 -7.99
C SER A 275 -2.56 -3.61 -9.00
N ILE A 276 -3.79 -3.38 -8.50
CA ILE A 276 -5.00 -3.19 -9.33
C ILE A 276 -5.17 -1.69 -9.61
N SER A 277 -4.41 -1.17 -10.58
CA SER A 277 -4.35 0.26 -10.85
C SER A 277 -5.72 0.92 -11.04
N ILE A 278 -5.86 2.19 -10.62
CA ILE A 278 -7.07 3.00 -10.86
C ILE A 278 -7.39 3.14 -12.36
N GLN A 279 -6.39 3.03 -13.23
CA GLN A 279 -6.59 2.97 -14.69
C GLN A 279 -7.33 1.70 -15.11
N LEU A 280 -7.00 0.54 -14.52
CA LEU A 280 -7.68 -0.73 -14.77
C LEU A 280 -9.11 -0.70 -14.24
N LEU A 281 -9.30 -0.23 -13.00
CA LEU A 281 -10.63 -0.07 -12.37
C LEU A 281 -11.55 0.82 -13.22
N ARG A 282 -11.14 2.07 -13.48
CA ARG A 282 -12.00 3.09 -14.08
C ARG A 282 -12.12 3.04 -15.61
N LYS A 283 -11.15 2.45 -16.33
CA LYS A 283 -11.22 2.30 -17.81
C LYS A 283 -11.51 0.88 -18.29
N GLY A 284 -11.10 -0.13 -17.53
CA GLY A 284 -11.36 -1.54 -17.83
C GLY A 284 -12.64 -2.07 -17.20
N GLY A 285 -13.03 -1.54 -16.03
CA GLY A 285 -14.22 -1.95 -15.29
C GLY A 285 -14.10 -3.36 -14.68
N PRO A 286 -15.19 -3.87 -14.09
CA PRO A 286 -15.20 -5.15 -13.37
C PRO A 286 -14.65 -6.32 -14.19
N GLU A 287 -15.01 -6.45 -15.47
CA GLU A 287 -14.53 -7.54 -16.33
C GLU A 287 -13.01 -7.53 -16.52
N ALA A 288 -12.41 -6.36 -16.74
CA ALA A 288 -10.96 -6.28 -16.92
C ALA A 288 -10.20 -6.58 -15.62
N VAL A 289 -10.76 -6.19 -14.47
CA VAL A 289 -10.22 -6.53 -13.15
C VAL A 289 -10.35 -8.03 -12.90
N PHE A 290 -11.48 -8.65 -13.27
CA PHE A 290 -11.71 -10.10 -13.16
C PHE A 290 -10.69 -10.90 -13.97
N GLN A 291 -10.56 -10.58 -15.27
CA GLN A 291 -9.55 -11.20 -16.13
C GLN A 291 -8.12 -10.98 -15.60
N HIS A 292 -7.84 -9.82 -14.98
CA HIS A 292 -6.56 -9.57 -14.33
C HIS A 292 -6.32 -10.49 -13.13
N LEU A 293 -7.26 -10.61 -12.18
CA LEU A 293 -7.12 -11.51 -11.03
C LEU A 293 -7.01 -12.98 -11.47
N CYS A 294 -7.82 -13.42 -12.43
CA CYS A 294 -7.74 -14.79 -12.98
C CYS A 294 -6.44 -15.07 -13.75
N SER A 295 -5.71 -14.04 -14.17
CA SER A 295 -4.40 -14.18 -14.83
C SER A 295 -3.22 -14.34 -13.86
N LEU A 296 -3.43 -14.12 -12.55
CA LEU A 296 -2.36 -14.17 -11.56
C LEU A 296 -1.91 -15.61 -11.28
N PRO A 297 -0.61 -15.84 -10.99
CA PRO A 297 -0.15 -17.15 -10.51
C PRO A 297 -0.83 -17.51 -9.18
N LYS A 298 -1.04 -18.80 -8.91
CA LYS A 298 -1.65 -19.32 -7.67
C LYS A 298 -0.75 -19.25 -6.42
N ILE A 299 0.27 -18.38 -6.38
CA ILE A 299 1.30 -18.39 -5.33
C ILE A 299 1.28 -17.09 -4.53
N ASN A 300 0.58 -17.09 -3.38
CA ASN A 300 0.72 -16.09 -2.30
C ASN A 300 0.73 -14.62 -2.75
N HIS A 301 0.01 -14.28 -3.83
CA HIS A 301 -0.02 -12.91 -4.33
C HIS A 301 -0.96 -12.07 -3.48
N VAL A 302 -0.37 -11.13 -2.74
CA VAL A 302 -1.10 -9.98 -2.24
C VAL A 302 -1.38 -9.05 -3.42
N SER A 303 -2.65 -8.76 -3.66
CA SER A 303 -3.13 -7.77 -4.60
C SER A 303 -3.58 -6.54 -3.83
N VAL A 304 -2.92 -5.41 -4.06
CA VAL A 304 -3.35 -4.11 -3.52
C VAL A 304 -4.43 -3.55 -4.44
N SER A 305 -5.62 -3.29 -3.88
CA SER A 305 -6.64 -2.51 -4.57
C SER A 305 -6.50 -1.03 -4.22
N TYR A 306 -6.60 -0.22 -5.25
CA TYR A 306 -6.79 1.21 -5.16
C TYR A 306 -8.26 1.44 -4.87
N HIS A 307 -8.61 2.60 -4.32
CA HIS A 307 -9.94 3.18 -4.51
C HIS A 307 -9.93 4.68 -4.27
N VAL A 308 -10.72 5.34 -5.11
CA VAL A 308 -11.46 6.57 -4.83
C VAL A 308 -12.86 6.25 -5.35
N ASP A 309 -13.85 6.25 -4.47
CA ASP A 309 -15.29 6.13 -4.72
C ASP A 309 -15.85 4.90 -5.48
N ASP A 310 -15.02 3.97 -6.00
CA ASP A 310 -15.47 2.81 -6.82
C ASP A 310 -15.63 1.47 -6.04
N LEU A 311 -15.88 1.50 -4.72
CA LEU A 311 -15.84 0.31 -3.83
C LEU A 311 -16.76 -0.86 -4.27
N GLU A 312 -17.90 -0.54 -4.86
CA GLU A 312 -18.94 -1.49 -5.26
C GLU A 312 -18.50 -2.36 -6.45
N ALA A 313 -17.60 -1.88 -7.32
CA ALA A 313 -17.13 -2.63 -8.48
C ALA A 313 -16.25 -3.84 -8.09
N THR A 314 -15.52 -3.75 -6.98
CA THR A 314 -14.62 -4.80 -6.49
C THR A 314 -15.32 -5.93 -5.75
N ASP A 315 -16.44 -5.67 -5.09
CA ASP A 315 -17.22 -6.72 -4.40
C ASP A 315 -17.60 -7.82 -5.40
N LYS A 316 -18.03 -7.43 -6.61
CA LYS A 316 -18.42 -8.35 -7.69
C LYS A 316 -17.37 -9.43 -7.99
N LEU A 317 -16.08 -9.11 -7.84
CA LEU A 317 -14.96 -10.02 -8.12
C LEU A 317 -14.69 -11.06 -7.03
N ILE A 318 -14.86 -10.68 -5.76
CA ILE A 318 -14.53 -11.54 -4.61
C ILE A 318 -15.42 -12.80 -4.60
N TRP A 319 -16.58 -12.75 -5.27
CA TRP A 319 -17.56 -13.82 -5.35
C TRP A 319 -17.40 -14.79 -6.53
N GLU A 320 -16.58 -14.47 -7.55
CA GLU A 320 -16.52 -15.22 -8.82
C GLU A 320 -15.29 -16.13 -8.99
N THR A 321 -14.34 -16.13 -8.05
CA THR A 321 -13.28 -17.16 -8.01
C THR A 321 -13.84 -18.52 -7.52
N PRO A 322 -13.65 -19.63 -8.27
CA PRO A 322 -14.22 -20.95 -7.96
C PRO A 322 -13.85 -21.55 -6.58
#